data_AF-A0A2P2GKR4-F1
#
_entry.id   AF-A0A2P2GKR4-F1
#
_cell.length_a   1.000
_cell.length_b   1.000
_cell.length_c   1.000
_cell.angle_alpha   90.00
_cell.angle_beta   90.00
_cell.angle_gamma   90.00
#
_symmetry.space_group_name_H-M   'P 1'
#
loop_
_entity.id
_entity.type
_entity.pdbx_description
1 polymer ?
#
loop_
_entity_poly.entity_id
_entity_poly.type
_entity_poly.pdbx_seq_one_letter_code
_entity_poly.pdbx_strand_id
1 'polypeptide(L)'
;MSETARLLRAAQQVLHEHGLLDSDLGNFADPDGRLDIVAAIYRAATGTTPDCFINAPKIARQLIDANELVTDAIRWVSAVLPTYPSHDQGTGIDDHIEHLAFWVLEPDFFLDRCPNTSDAIGVLGRAAQTADACTDIPDLRPAA
;
A
#
# COMPACT_ATOMS: atom_id res chain seq x y z
N MET A 1 -15.76 -9.52 -10.33
CA MET A 1 -14.58 -8.72 -10.00
C MET A 1 -14.97 -7.79 -8.86
N SER A 2 -14.28 -7.87 -7.72
CA SER A 2 -14.57 -7.01 -6.58
C SER A 2 -14.15 -5.56 -6.86
N GLU A 3 -14.78 -4.62 -6.16
CA GLU A 3 -14.43 -3.20 -6.29
C GLU A 3 -12.97 -2.95 -5.89
N THR A 4 -12.51 -3.60 -4.81
CA THR A 4 -11.13 -3.57 -4.36
C THR A 4 -10.15 -4.10 -5.41
N ALA A 5 -10.47 -5.23 -6.05
CA ALA A 5 -9.62 -5.76 -7.11
C ALA A 5 -9.54 -4.84 -8.34
N ARG A 6 -10.62 -4.12 -8.67
CA ARG A 6 -10.61 -3.08 -9.71
C ARG A 6 -9.70 -1.91 -9.31
N LEU A 7 -9.82 -1.44 -8.08
CA LEU A 7 -9.00 -0.35 -7.54
C LEU A 7 -7.51 -0.71 -7.55
N LEU A 8 -7.15 -1.90 -7.07
CA LEU A 8 -5.77 -2.36 -7.03
C LEU A 8 -5.16 -2.50 -8.43
N ARG A 9 -5.94 -2.86 -9.45
CA ARG A 9 -5.50 -2.83 -10.85
C ARG A 9 -5.31 -1.41 -11.39
N ALA A 10 -6.17 -0.48 -11.00
CA ALA A 10 -5.97 0.93 -11.34
C ALA A 10 -4.71 1.50 -10.65
N ALA A 11 -4.43 1.11 -9.41
CA ALA A 11 -3.21 1.49 -8.70
C ALA A 11 -1.93 0.95 -9.38
N GLN A 12 -1.98 -0.22 -10.01
CA GLN A 12 -0.86 -0.73 -10.83
C GLN A 12 -0.56 0.21 -11.99
N GLN A 13 -1.60 0.68 -12.68
CA GLN A 13 -1.43 1.63 -13.79
C GLN A 13 -0.85 2.96 -13.29
N VAL A 14 -1.33 3.45 -12.14
CA VAL A 14 -0.77 4.65 -11.51
C VAL A 14 0.72 4.49 -11.19
N LEU A 15 1.15 3.39 -10.56
CA LEU A 15 2.57 3.15 -10.29
C LEU A 15 3.39 2.94 -11.56
N HIS A 16 2.80 2.35 -12.60
CA HIS A 16 3.47 2.19 -13.90
C HIS A 16 3.79 3.54 -14.53
N GLU A 17 2.87 4.52 -14.42
CA GLU A 17 3.02 5.86 -14.99
C GLU A 17 3.93 6.76 -14.15
N HIS A 18 3.81 6.68 -12.82
CA HIS A 18 4.47 7.61 -11.90
C HIS A 18 5.79 7.09 -11.31
N GLY A 19 5.99 5.77 -11.32
CA GLY A 19 7.09 5.13 -10.62
C GLY A 19 6.84 5.02 -9.11
N LEU A 20 7.52 4.04 -8.51
CA LEU A 20 7.50 3.84 -7.05
C LEU A 20 8.41 4.85 -6.37
N LEU A 21 7.91 5.51 -5.34
CA LEU A 21 8.70 6.31 -4.42
C LEU A 21 9.47 5.42 -3.45
N ASP A 22 10.75 5.72 -3.30
CA ASP A 22 11.63 5.12 -2.29
C ASP A 22 11.81 6.17 -1.19
N SER A 23 10.84 6.26 -0.26
CA SER A 23 10.79 7.34 0.72
C SER A 23 11.27 6.86 2.09
N ASP A 24 12.51 7.21 2.42
CA ASP A 24 13.04 7.20 3.79
C ASP A 24 12.38 8.26 4.71
N LEU A 25 11.60 9.20 4.16
CA LEU A 25 11.17 10.44 4.83
C LEU A 25 9.72 10.44 5.31
N GLY A 26 9.03 9.29 5.24
CA GLY A 26 7.64 9.13 5.65
C GLY A 26 6.62 9.88 4.78
N ASN A 27 7.03 10.42 3.63
CA ASN A 27 6.13 11.05 2.66
C ASN A 27 5.57 9.98 1.71
N PHE A 28 4.39 10.26 1.16
CA PHE A 28 3.67 9.34 0.28
C PHE A 28 3.87 9.69 -1.21
N ALA A 29 4.35 10.89 -1.51
CA ALA A 29 4.69 11.36 -2.85
C ALA A 29 5.94 12.25 -2.81
N ASP A 30 6.63 12.40 -3.94
CA ASP A 30 7.70 13.38 -4.10
C ASP A 30 7.33 14.52 -5.09
N PRO A 31 8.10 15.62 -5.12
CA PRO A 31 7.87 16.72 -6.08
C PRO A 31 8.03 16.32 -7.55
N ASP A 32 8.74 15.23 -7.86
CA ASP A 32 8.93 14.71 -9.21
C ASP A 32 7.72 13.86 -9.67
N GLY A 33 6.76 13.62 -8.77
CA GLY A 33 5.51 12.93 -9.04
C GLY A 33 5.55 11.43 -8.83
N ARG A 34 6.61 10.87 -8.23
CA ARG A 34 6.65 9.46 -7.81
C ARG A 34 5.76 9.25 -6.59
N LEU A 35 5.21 8.06 -6.49
CA LEU A 35 4.21 7.70 -5.48
C LEU A 35 4.61 6.44 -4.74
N ASP A 36 4.38 6.40 -3.43
CA ASP A 36 4.41 5.13 -2.71
C ASP A 36 3.13 4.31 -3.04
N ILE A 37 3.07 3.08 -2.54
CA ILE A 37 1.95 2.18 -2.82
C ILE A 37 0.62 2.76 -2.30
N VAL A 38 0.66 3.40 -1.12
CA VAL A 38 -0.54 3.94 -0.46
C VAL A 38 -1.09 5.14 -1.23
N ALA A 39 -0.23 6.05 -1.69
CA ALA A 39 -0.59 7.16 -2.56
C ALA A 39 -1.12 6.69 -3.91
N ALA A 40 -0.53 5.66 -4.49
CA ALA A 40 -1.01 5.11 -5.75
C ALA A 40 -2.44 4.55 -5.62
N ILE A 41 -2.74 3.85 -4.52
CA ILE A 41 -4.09 3.37 -4.21
C ILE A 41 -5.04 4.55 -3.99
N TYR A 42 -4.64 5.54 -3.19
CA TYR A 42 -5.47 6.72 -2.93
C TYR A 42 -5.79 7.48 -4.21
N ARG A 43 -4.80 7.72 -5.06
CA ARG A 43 -4.96 8.39 -6.36
C ARG A 43 -5.84 7.57 -7.29
N ALA A 44 -5.69 6.25 -7.33
CA ALA A 44 -6.55 5.39 -8.13
C ALA A 44 -8.01 5.44 -7.67
N ALA A 45 -8.28 5.64 -6.37
CA ALA A 45 -9.63 5.75 -5.84
C ALA A 45 -10.26 7.13 -6.06
N THR A 46 -9.47 8.21 -5.96
CA THR A 46 -9.97 9.59 -5.90
C THR A 46 -9.69 10.40 -7.17
N GLY A 47 -8.79 9.94 -8.03
CA GLY A 47 -8.29 10.66 -9.19
C GLY A 47 -7.29 11.77 -8.87
N THR A 48 -6.92 11.99 -7.62
CA THR A 48 -6.01 13.08 -7.22
C THR A 48 -4.94 12.63 -6.22
N THR A 49 -3.82 13.35 -6.18
CA THR A 49 -2.79 13.23 -5.14
C THR A 49 -2.69 14.59 -4.44
N PRO A 50 -3.31 14.77 -3.26
CA PRO A 50 -3.26 16.04 -2.55
C PRO A 50 -1.84 16.44 -2.14
N ASP A 51 -1.52 17.74 -2.14
CA ASP A 51 -0.17 18.27 -1.84
C ASP A 51 0.37 17.81 -0.47
N CYS A 52 -0.50 17.51 0.49
CA CYS A 52 -0.09 17.01 1.80
C CYS A 52 0.63 15.66 1.74
N PHE A 53 0.50 14.91 0.64
CA PHE A 53 1.25 13.66 0.43
C PHE A 53 2.75 13.91 0.26
N ILE A 54 3.15 15.13 -0.12
CA ILE A 54 4.55 15.53 -0.33
C ILE A 54 5.18 16.11 0.95
N ASN A 55 4.42 16.87 1.75
CA ASN A 55 5.00 17.70 2.81
C ASN A 55 4.28 17.64 4.17
N ALA A 56 3.18 16.90 4.28
CA ALA A 56 2.39 16.82 5.50
C ALA A 56 1.86 15.39 5.72
N PRO A 57 2.75 14.41 5.96
CA PRO A 57 2.40 13.00 5.97
C PRO A 57 1.36 12.63 7.04
N LYS A 58 1.32 13.35 8.17
CA LYS A 58 0.26 13.16 9.18
C LYS A 58 -1.15 13.51 8.65
N ILE A 59 -1.26 14.54 7.82
CA ILE A 59 -2.54 14.93 7.20
C ILE A 59 -2.89 13.95 6.08
N ALA A 60 -1.90 13.57 5.26
CA ALA A 60 -2.10 12.55 4.22
C ALA A 60 -2.62 11.24 4.84
N ARG A 61 -2.01 10.78 5.93
CA ARG A 61 -2.46 9.60 6.70
C ARG A 61 -3.92 9.72 7.12
N GLN A 62 -4.34 10.86 7.67
CA GLN A 62 -5.74 11.08 8.05
C GLN A 62 -6.69 11.00 6.85
N LEU A 63 -6.29 11.50 5.67
CA LEU A 63 -7.10 11.39 4.46
C LEU A 63 -7.23 9.94 3.99
N ILE A 64 -6.16 9.16 4.12
CA ILE A 64 -6.14 7.73 3.78
C ILE A 64 -7.05 6.96 4.74
N ASP A 65 -6.87 7.15 6.05
CA ASP A 65 -7.65 6.47 7.09
C ASP A 65 -9.16 6.83 7.02
N ALA A 66 -9.49 8.03 6.55
CA ALA A 66 -10.88 8.46 6.34
C ALA A 66 -11.55 7.85 5.10
N ASN A 67 -10.80 7.14 4.24
CA ASN A 67 -11.32 6.50 3.04
C ASN A 67 -11.34 4.98 3.21
N GLU A 68 -12.52 4.44 3.50
CA GLU A 68 -12.72 3.01 3.78
C GLU A 68 -12.25 2.11 2.62
N LEU A 69 -12.60 2.46 1.39
CA LEU A 69 -12.21 1.68 0.21
C LEU A 69 -10.68 1.64 0.02
N VAL A 70 -10.00 2.77 0.27
CA VAL A 70 -8.53 2.84 0.22
C VAL A 70 -7.93 2.00 1.35
N THR A 71 -8.47 2.12 2.56
CA THR A 71 -7.98 1.36 3.73
C THR A 71 -8.15 -0.14 3.52
N ASP A 72 -9.28 -0.60 2.99
CA ASP A 72 -9.50 -2.00 2.68
C ASP A 72 -8.56 -2.50 1.58
N ALA A 73 -8.33 -1.71 0.53
CA ALA A 73 -7.34 -2.05 -0.49
C ALA A 73 -5.92 -2.17 0.08
N ILE A 74 -5.52 -1.29 0.99
CA ILE A 74 -4.22 -1.36 1.69
C ILE A 74 -4.11 -2.64 2.52
N ARG A 75 -5.18 -3.04 3.21
CA ARG A 75 -5.21 -4.31 3.96
C ARG A 75 -5.03 -5.52 3.05
N TRP A 76 -5.68 -5.54 1.89
CA TRP A 76 -5.48 -6.60 0.88
C TRP A 76 -4.05 -6.68 0.37
N VAL A 77 -3.38 -5.54 0.21
CA VAL A 77 -1.97 -5.50 -0.19
C VAL A 77 -1.07 -6.01 0.92
N SER A 78 -1.28 -5.52 2.14
CA SER A 78 -0.60 -6.02 3.33
C SER A 78 -0.80 -7.53 3.50
N ALA A 79 -1.97 -8.05 3.13
CA ALA A 79 -2.33 -9.45 3.25
C ALA A 79 -1.56 -10.39 2.30
N VAL A 80 -0.89 -9.87 1.27
CA VAL A 80 -0.11 -10.68 0.31
C VAL A 80 1.40 -10.46 0.39
N LEU A 81 1.84 -9.66 1.38
CA LEU A 81 3.25 -9.49 1.68
C LEU A 81 3.78 -10.70 2.48
N PRO A 82 5.10 -11.00 2.39
CA PRO A 82 5.70 -12.11 3.13
C PRO A 82 5.93 -11.79 4.62
N THR A 83 5.68 -10.54 5.03
CA THR A 83 5.85 -10.01 6.38
C THR A 83 4.50 -9.65 6.99
N TYR A 84 4.50 -9.33 8.29
CA TYR A 84 3.30 -8.95 9.03
C TYR A 84 3.33 -7.48 9.41
N PRO A 85 2.16 -6.80 9.43
CA PRO A 85 2.07 -5.44 9.94
C PRO A 85 2.42 -5.39 11.43
N SER A 86 2.97 -4.25 11.86
CA SER A 86 3.20 -3.95 13.27
C SER A 86 1.86 -3.91 14.01
N HIS A 87 1.83 -4.51 15.22
CA HIS A 87 0.63 -4.54 16.07
C HIS A 87 0.75 -3.51 17.18
N ASP A 88 -0.14 -2.51 17.18
CA ASP A 88 -0.22 -1.58 18.30
C ASP A 88 -0.90 -2.26 19.50
N GLN A 89 -0.13 -2.53 20.55
CA GLN A 89 -0.62 -3.15 21.79
C GLN A 89 -1.65 -2.29 22.54
N GLY A 90 -1.66 -0.97 22.33
CA GLY A 90 -2.59 -0.05 22.98
C GLY A 90 -3.97 -0.03 22.32
N THR A 91 -4.02 -0.14 20.99
CA THR A 91 -5.27 -0.07 20.22
C THR A 91 -5.76 -1.43 19.70
N GLY A 92 -4.88 -2.43 19.63
CA GLY A 92 -5.16 -3.74 19.03
C GLY A 92 -5.30 -3.70 17.51
N ILE A 93 -4.85 -2.62 16.86
CA ILE A 93 -4.96 -2.40 15.42
C ILE A 93 -3.60 -2.63 14.77
N ASP A 94 -3.61 -3.31 13.62
CA ASP A 94 -2.42 -3.48 12.79
C ASP A 94 -2.17 -2.24 11.91
N ASP A 95 -0.93 -1.73 11.88
CA ASP A 95 -0.57 -0.60 11.02
C ASP A 95 -0.15 -1.08 9.62
N HIS A 96 -1.16 -1.30 8.77
CA HIS A 96 -0.94 -1.73 7.39
C HIS A 96 -0.28 -0.66 6.51
N ILE A 97 -0.42 0.62 6.83
CA ILE A 97 0.20 1.71 6.05
C ILE A 97 1.70 1.73 6.32
N GLU A 98 2.08 1.65 7.60
CA GLU A 98 3.48 1.52 8.01
C GLU A 98 4.10 0.22 7.48
N HIS A 99 3.35 -0.89 7.47
CA HIS A 99 3.81 -2.15 6.90
C HIS A 99 4.22 -2.04 5.43
N LEU A 100 3.40 -1.39 4.60
CA LEU A 100 3.71 -1.18 3.18
C LEU A 100 4.91 -0.24 2.99
N ALA A 101 5.00 0.81 3.81
CA ALA A 101 6.11 1.75 3.79
C ALA A 101 7.44 1.08 4.15
N PHE A 102 7.47 0.22 5.17
CA PHE A 102 8.69 -0.52 5.53
C PHE A 102 9.04 -1.60 4.50
N TRP A 103 8.06 -2.29 3.94
CA TRP A 103 8.33 -3.36 2.97
C TRP A 103 9.17 -2.88 1.77
N VAL A 104 8.92 -1.67 1.27
CA VAL A 104 9.71 -1.13 0.15
C VAL A 104 11.12 -0.69 0.53
N LEU A 105 11.40 -0.47 1.82
CA LEU A 105 12.70 -0.03 2.33
C LEU A 105 13.59 -1.20 2.78
N GLU A 106 12.99 -2.35 3.08
CA GLU A 106 13.74 -3.53 3.50
C GLU A 106 14.23 -4.34 2.29
N PRO A 107 15.53 -4.70 2.24
CA PRO A 107 16.03 -5.61 1.22
C PRO A 107 15.31 -6.95 1.30
N ASP A 108 14.80 -7.41 0.15
CA ASP A 108 14.24 -8.75 0.05
C ASP A 108 15.34 -9.79 0.29
N PHE A 109 15.08 -10.74 1.17
CA PHE A 109 16.06 -11.75 1.60
C PHE A 109 16.62 -12.60 0.44
N PHE A 110 15.82 -12.86 -0.59
CA PHE A 110 16.24 -13.68 -1.73
C PHE A 110 16.89 -12.87 -2.85
N LEU A 111 16.50 -11.60 -3.00
CA LEU A 111 16.97 -10.75 -4.09
C LEU A 111 18.14 -9.84 -3.70
N ASP A 112 18.44 -9.70 -2.40
CA ASP A 112 19.49 -8.82 -1.85
C ASP A 112 19.38 -7.38 -2.37
N ARG A 113 18.14 -6.90 -2.50
CA ARG A 113 17.80 -5.53 -2.94
C ARG A 113 16.44 -5.12 -2.40
N CYS A 114 16.22 -3.82 -2.24
CA CYS A 114 14.90 -3.29 -1.93
C CYS A 114 13.93 -3.52 -3.11
N PRO A 115 12.63 -3.66 -2.85
CA PRO A 115 11.60 -3.71 -3.88
C PRO A 115 11.65 -2.49 -4.81
N ASN A 116 11.38 -2.71 -6.10
CA ASN A 116 11.28 -1.67 -7.10
C ASN A 116 9.83 -1.52 -7.61
N THR A 117 9.62 -0.63 -8.59
CA THR A 117 8.29 -0.39 -9.17
C THR A 117 7.63 -1.65 -9.74
N SER A 118 8.39 -2.53 -10.40
CA SER A 118 7.84 -3.78 -10.94
C SER A 118 7.42 -4.75 -9.82
N ASP A 119 8.16 -4.80 -8.72
CA ASP A 119 7.81 -5.63 -7.56
C ASP A 119 6.51 -5.13 -6.91
N ALA A 120 6.38 -3.81 -6.71
CA ALA A 120 5.18 -3.20 -6.16
C ALA A 120 3.95 -3.42 -7.05
N ILE A 121 4.10 -3.28 -8.38
CA ILE A 121 3.04 -3.62 -9.35
C ILE A 121 2.66 -5.10 -9.24
N GLY A 122 3.64 -5.99 -9.11
CA GLY A 122 3.40 -7.42 -8.92
C GLY A 122 2.63 -7.75 -7.64
N VAL A 123 2.96 -7.08 -6.53
CA VAL A 123 2.23 -7.18 -5.25
C VAL A 123 0.78 -6.73 -5.40
N LEU A 124 0.53 -5.57 -5.99
CA LEU A 124 -0.82 -5.07 -6.26
C LEU A 124 -1.61 -6.04 -7.15
N GLY A 125 -0.93 -6.69 -8.11
CA GLY A 125 -1.49 -7.74 -8.96
C GLY A 125 -1.96 -8.96 -8.17
N ARG A 126 -1.11 -9.46 -7.26
CA ARG A 126 -1.47 -10.58 -6.36
C ARG A 126 -2.61 -10.20 -5.42
N ALA A 127 -2.54 -9.01 -4.82
CA ALA A 127 -3.60 -8.51 -3.95
C ALA A 127 -4.95 -8.42 -4.67
N ALA A 128 -4.97 -7.93 -5.92
CA ALA A 128 -6.16 -7.88 -6.74
C ALA A 128 -6.72 -9.28 -7.07
N GLN A 129 -5.85 -10.25 -7.36
CA GLN A 129 -6.27 -11.63 -7.60
C GLN A 129 -6.88 -12.27 -6.35
N THR A 130 -6.25 -12.08 -5.18
CA THR A 130 -6.77 -12.59 -3.90
C THR A 130 -8.11 -11.95 -3.57
N ALA A 131 -8.25 -10.63 -3.75
CA ALA A 131 -9.50 -9.89 -3.52
C ALA A 131 -10.64 -10.28 -4.50
N ASP A 132 -10.33 -10.88 -5.64
CA ASP A 132 -11.33 -11.46 -6.55
C ASP A 132 -11.72 -12.90 -6.16
N ALA A 133 -10.81 -13.64 -5.53
CA ALA A 133 -10.97 -15.05 -5.17
C ALA A 133 -11.61 -15.25 -3.79
N CYS A 134 -11.45 -14.30 -2.88
CA CYS A 134 -11.86 -14.39 -1.48
C CYS A 134 -12.99 -13.40 -1.16
N THR A 135 -13.88 -13.78 -0.24
CA THR A 135 -14.93 -12.90 0.29
C THR A 135 -14.44 -12.01 1.42
N ASP A 136 -13.39 -12.45 2.13
CA ASP A 136 -12.82 -11.82 3.31
C ASP A 136 -11.29 -11.77 3.21
N ILE A 137 -10.68 -10.76 3.83
CA ILE A 137 -9.22 -10.63 3.88
C ILE A 137 -8.66 -11.80 4.69
N PRO A 138 -7.70 -12.58 4.17
CA PRO A 138 -7.09 -13.68 4.89
C PRO A 138 -6.49 -13.20 6.20
N ASP A 139 -6.85 -13.86 7.31
CA ASP A 139 -6.22 -13.61 8.59
C ASP A 139 -4.79 -14.14 8.53
N LEU A 140 -3.83 -13.21 8.57
CA LEU A 140 -2.44 -13.52 8.29
C LEU A 140 -1.67 -13.97 9.53
N ARG A 141 -2.14 -13.61 10.73
CA ARG A 141 -1.40 -13.92 11.95
C ARG A 141 -1.68 -15.39 12.33
N PRO A 142 -0.66 -16.26 12.38
CA PRO A 142 -0.86 -17.59 12.97
C PRO A 142 -1.29 -17.41 14.43
N ALA A 143 -2.29 -18.19 14.86
CA ALA A 143 -2.65 -18.25 16.27
C ALA A 143 -1.41 -18.61 17.09
N ALA A 144 -1.04 -17.71 18.02
CA ALA A 144 0.10 -17.89 18.91
C ALA A 144 -0.09 -19.06 19.88
#